data_AF-A0A7V9F2S6-F1
#
_entry.id   AF-A0A7V9F2S6-F1
#
_cell.length_a   1.000
_cell.length_b   1.000
_cell.length_c   1.000
_cell.angle_alpha   90.00
_cell.angle_beta   90.00
_cell.angle_gamma   90.00
#
_symmetry.space_group_name_H-M   'P 1'
#
loop_
_entity.id
_entity.type
_entity.pdbx_description
1 polymer ?
#
loop_
_entity_poly.entity_id
_entity_poly.type
_entity_poly.pdbx_seq_one_letter_code
_entity_poly.pdbx_strand_id
1 'polypeptide(L)'
;MSTRLRLLLLPLALLLLAPAAASAQSFAENPLVYVFVVDGLDGDRVDQGRAPYISRLLAGAEGARSTYYRESRSIMVAETNPNHAAMASGAYADRSGIPGNSFAIQQATEDEDSCAPAPGGGGGVTVVSGENANCLQAETFFQAAERQRNPADITTAGIFGKPKLGRIFAARKPDNSLFADFLTAPCESQESSNPSYCTERIEDFPATGTALNDREVMDEVIRTIDQGVPADGRTKLPNLTFVNFSQVDQAGHATGAGSAYDAAIGMADTEIERFVETQ
;
A
#
# COMPACT_ATOMS: atom_id res chain seq x y z
N MET A 1 32.30 79.96 34.28
CA MET A 1 33.38 78.95 34.22
C MET A 1 32.72 77.58 34.25
N SER A 2 32.52 76.95 33.09
CA SER A 2 33.37 75.89 32.48
C SER A 2 32.83 74.48 32.75
N THR A 3 32.29 73.85 31.69
CA THR A 3 32.43 72.44 31.24
C THR A 3 32.23 71.32 32.28
N ARG A 4 31.42 70.27 32.07
CA ARG A 4 31.61 69.25 31.02
C ARG A 4 30.38 68.38 30.73
N LEU A 5 30.23 68.14 29.43
CA LEU A 5 29.53 67.06 28.74
C LEU A 5 30.02 65.66 29.17
N ARG A 6 29.11 64.71 29.45
CA ARG A 6 29.31 63.27 29.22
C ARG A 6 28.01 62.63 28.74
N LEU A 7 27.99 62.33 27.43
CA LEU A 7 27.15 61.32 26.80
C LEU A 7 27.42 59.95 27.46
N LEU A 8 26.36 59.19 27.72
CA LEU A 8 26.34 57.73 27.64
C LEU A 8 24.93 57.31 27.22
N LEU A 9 24.78 57.08 25.91
CA LEU A 9 23.73 56.26 25.32
C LEU A 9 23.99 54.79 25.70
N LEU A 10 22.96 54.04 26.06
CA LEU A 10 22.63 52.70 25.55
C LEU A 10 21.29 52.24 26.15
N PRO A 11 20.54 51.35 25.47
CA PRO A 11 19.14 51.52 25.20
C PRO A 11 18.23 50.66 26.07
N LEU A 12 16.98 51.09 26.09
CA LEU A 12 15.80 50.33 26.50
C LEU A 12 15.80 48.97 25.78
N ALA A 13 16.24 47.92 26.48
CA ALA A 13 16.05 46.54 26.04
C ALA A 13 14.55 46.23 26.17
N LEU A 14 13.80 46.58 25.12
CA LEU A 14 12.53 45.93 24.81
C LEU A 14 12.85 44.44 24.66
N LEU A 15 12.63 43.67 25.72
CA LEU A 15 12.29 42.26 25.59
C LEU A 15 10.98 42.20 24.79
N LEU A 16 11.11 42.23 23.47
CA LEU A 16 10.15 41.62 22.57
C LEU A 16 10.17 40.13 22.93
N LEU A 17 9.31 39.73 23.86
CA LEU A 17 8.72 38.40 23.82
C LEU A 17 7.95 38.32 22.50
N ALA A 18 8.67 38.03 21.41
CA ALA A 18 8.04 37.41 20.28
C ALA A 18 7.53 36.07 20.82
N PRO A 19 6.20 35.81 20.85
CA PRO A 19 5.79 34.43 20.86
C PRO A 19 6.41 33.86 19.59
N ALA A 20 7.32 32.90 19.74
CA ALA A 20 7.58 31.97 18.67
C ALA A 20 6.23 31.30 18.41
N ALA A 21 5.45 31.91 17.52
CA ALA A 21 4.37 31.24 16.84
C ALA A 21 5.07 30.17 16.04
N ALA A 22 5.30 29.02 16.67
CA ALA A 22 5.42 27.78 15.97
C ALA A 22 4.17 27.72 15.11
N SER A 23 4.34 28.00 13.82
CA SER A 23 3.31 27.80 12.83
C SER A 23 2.93 26.33 12.94
N ALA A 24 1.87 26.05 13.70
CA ALA A 24 1.17 24.79 13.59
C ALA A 24 0.70 24.76 12.13
N GLN A 25 1.42 24.04 11.28
CA GLN A 25 0.93 23.72 9.95
C GLN A 25 -0.43 23.08 10.18
N SER A 26 -1.51 23.73 9.71
CA SER A 26 -2.79 23.06 9.64
C SER A 26 -2.57 21.90 8.68
N PHE A 27 -2.55 20.68 9.20
CA PHE A 27 -2.73 19.52 8.35
C PHE A 27 -4.06 19.73 7.61
N ALA A 28 -4.10 19.39 6.32
CA ALA A 28 -5.36 19.33 5.61
C ALA A 28 -6.36 18.57 6.47
N GLU A 29 -7.61 19.04 6.56
CA GLU A 29 -8.63 18.42 7.43
C GLU A 29 -8.78 16.92 7.15
N ASN A 30 -8.38 16.45 5.96
CA ASN A 30 -8.21 15.06 5.58
C ASN A 30 -6.87 14.85 4.83
N PRO A 31 -5.81 14.31 5.46
CA PRO A 31 -4.57 13.98 4.76
C PRO A 31 -4.78 12.85 3.74
N LEU A 32 -4.08 12.91 2.62
CA LEU A 32 -4.01 11.79 1.68
C LEU A 32 -2.90 10.83 2.13
N VAL A 33 -3.26 9.56 2.31
CA VAL A 33 -2.33 8.52 2.76
C VAL A 33 -2.18 7.47 1.66
N TYR A 34 -0.95 7.27 1.21
CA TYR A 34 -0.59 6.24 0.25
C TYR A 34 0.35 5.24 0.89
N VAL A 35 0.03 3.97 0.77
CA VAL A 35 0.86 2.85 1.21
C VAL A 35 1.32 2.12 -0.04
N PHE A 36 2.51 2.47 -0.53
CA PHE A 36 3.15 1.77 -1.65
C PHE A 36 3.95 0.58 -1.15
N VAL A 37 3.58 -0.62 -1.60
CA VAL A 37 4.32 -1.84 -1.37
C VAL A 37 5.06 -2.21 -2.65
N VAL A 38 6.39 -2.17 -2.62
CA VAL A 38 7.23 -2.73 -3.69
C VAL A 38 7.51 -4.19 -3.33
N ASP A 39 6.71 -5.11 -3.86
CA ASP A 39 6.77 -6.52 -3.50
C ASP A 39 8.12 -7.13 -3.90
N GLY A 40 8.70 -7.90 -2.99
CA GLY A 40 10.03 -8.50 -3.18
C GLY A 40 11.20 -7.52 -3.14
N LEU A 41 11.01 -6.23 -2.80
CA LEU A 41 12.10 -5.27 -2.65
C LEU A 41 13.00 -5.61 -1.46
N ASP A 42 14.27 -5.88 -1.76
CA ASP A 42 15.34 -6.05 -0.78
C ASP A 42 15.85 -4.68 -0.32
N GLY A 43 15.74 -4.39 0.98
CA GLY A 43 16.21 -3.16 1.59
C GLY A 43 17.72 -2.92 1.37
N ASP A 44 18.52 -3.99 1.31
CA ASP A 44 19.95 -3.88 1.05
C ASP A 44 20.23 -3.30 -0.34
N ARG A 45 19.35 -3.54 -1.33
CA ARG A 45 19.47 -2.92 -2.67
C ARG A 45 19.19 -1.42 -2.64
N VAL A 46 18.27 -0.97 -1.80
CA VAL A 46 18.03 0.46 -1.59
C VAL A 46 19.28 1.10 -0.99
N ASP A 47 19.86 0.49 0.05
CA ASP A 47 21.11 0.95 0.67
C ASP A 47 22.31 0.94 -0.30
N GLN A 48 22.31 0.04 -1.28
CA GLN A 48 23.29 0.00 -2.39
C GLN A 48 23.02 1.03 -3.50
N GLY A 49 21.98 1.86 -3.36
CA GLY A 49 21.65 2.92 -4.32
C GLY A 49 20.92 2.43 -5.58
N ARG A 50 20.26 1.27 -5.53
CA ARG A 50 19.44 0.76 -6.66
C ARG A 50 18.11 1.50 -6.84
N ALA A 51 17.66 2.21 -5.81
CA ALA A 51 16.46 3.03 -5.82
C ALA A 51 16.83 4.48 -5.42
N PRO A 52 17.45 5.26 -6.32
CA PRO A 52 17.98 6.57 -5.99
C PRO A 52 16.91 7.57 -5.53
N TYR A 53 15.71 7.57 -6.10
CA TYR A 53 14.65 8.48 -5.70
C TYR A 53 14.13 8.17 -4.28
N ILE A 54 13.79 6.91 -4.02
CA ILE A 54 13.39 6.42 -2.70
C ILE A 54 14.49 6.72 -1.68
N SER A 55 15.76 6.53 -2.03
CA SER A 55 16.89 6.88 -1.16
C SER A 55 16.91 8.37 -0.78
N ARG A 56 16.63 9.26 -1.74
CA ARG A 56 16.50 10.71 -1.49
C ARG A 56 15.32 11.00 -0.57
N LEU A 57 14.15 10.40 -0.82
CA LEU A 57 12.97 10.55 0.04
C LEU A 57 13.26 10.11 1.48
N LEU A 58 13.87 8.94 1.66
CA LEU A 58 14.23 8.41 2.98
C LEU A 58 15.25 9.30 3.71
N ALA A 59 16.13 9.98 2.97
CA ALA A 59 17.07 10.96 3.52
C ALA A 59 16.43 12.33 3.86
N GLY A 60 15.13 12.51 3.59
CA GLY A 60 14.42 13.77 3.84
C GLY A 60 14.69 14.85 2.78
N ALA A 61 15.14 14.45 1.59
CA ALA A 61 15.22 15.35 0.44
C ALA A 61 13.81 15.73 -0.05
N GLU A 62 13.71 16.68 -0.98
CA GLU A 62 12.43 17.17 -1.52
C GLU A 62 11.48 17.75 -0.46
N GLY A 63 12.03 18.24 0.67
CA GLY A 63 11.23 18.74 1.79
C GLY A 63 10.48 17.66 2.58
N ALA A 64 10.75 16.38 2.30
CA ALA A 64 10.12 15.26 2.96
C ALA A 64 10.51 15.20 4.45
N ARG A 65 9.51 15.03 5.32
CA ARG A 65 9.72 14.57 6.69
C ARG A 65 9.72 13.06 6.68
N SER A 66 10.91 12.46 6.66
CA SER A 66 11.06 11.01 6.55
C SER A 66 11.34 10.35 7.89
N THR A 67 10.92 9.09 8.00
CA THR A 67 11.39 8.16 9.04
C THR A 67 11.69 6.85 8.35
N TYR A 68 12.94 6.38 8.47
CA TYR A 68 13.37 5.15 7.82
C TYR A 68 13.71 4.09 8.86
N TYR A 69 12.97 2.98 8.84
CA TYR A 69 13.14 1.84 9.74
C TYR A 69 14.02 0.78 9.07
N ARG A 70 15.34 0.92 9.15
CA ARG A 70 16.31 -0.05 8.57
C ARG A 70 16.16 -1.47 9.11
N GLU A 71 15.71 -1.59 10.35
CA GLU A 71 15.47 -2.88 11.00
C GLU A 71 14.02 -3.38 10.81
N SER A 72 13.26 -2.80 9.86
CA SER A 72 11.95 -3.32 9.50
C SER A 72 12.10 -4.73 8.92
N ARG A 73 11.22 -5.64 9.33
CA ARG A 73 11.26 -7.04 8.93
C ARG A 73 9.87 -7.49 8.53
N SER A 74 9.81 -8.31 7.49
CA SER A 74 8.62 -9.11 7.19
C SER A 74 8.24 -9.97 8.40
N ILE A 75 6.95 -10.26 8.54
CA ILE A 75 6.53 -11.35 9.39
C ILE A 75 6.99 -12.68 8.79
N MET A 76 7.15 -13.71 9.63
CA MET A 76 7.46 -15.05 9.15
C MET A 76 6.16 -15.80 8.79
N VAL A 77 6.06 -16.43 7.61
CA VAL A 77 7.07 -16.50 6.53
C VAL A 77 7.08 -15.25 5.64
N ALA A 78 8.25 -14.89 5.10
CA ALA A 78 8.47 -13.70 4.27
C ALA A 78 7.92 -13.89 2.84
N GLU A 79 6.61 -14.08 2.74
CA GLU A 79 5.86 -14.27 1.49
C GLU A 79 4.82 -13.17 1.28
N THR A 80 4.37 -12.99 0.03
CA THR A 80 3.39 -11.96 -0.37
C THR A 80 2.12 -11.96 0.49
N ASN A 81 1.36 -13.06 0.52
CA ASN A 81 0.04 -13.13 1.14
C ASN A 81 0.08 -12.81 2.65
N PRO A 82 0.91 -13.49 3.48
CA PRO A 82 0.97 -13.21 4.92
C PRO A 82 1.41 -11.77 5.22
N ASN A 83 2.38 -11.23 4.48
CA ASN A 83 2.90 -9.88 4.74
C ASN A 83 1.94 -8.78 4.30
N HIS A 84 1.24 -8.94 3.16
CA HIS A 84 0.20 -7.99 2.76
C HIS A 84 -0.98 -8.01 3.73
N ALA A 85 -1.41 -9.20 4.17
CA ALA A 85 -2.42 -9.35 5.21
C ALA A 85 -1.98 -8.65 6.51
N ALA A 86 -0.72 -8.82 6.93
CA ALA A 86 -0.18 -8.19 8.12
C ALA A 86 -0.09 -6.66 8.00
N MET A 87 0.34 -6.13 6.84
CA MET A 87 0.34 -4.68 6.60
C MET A 87 -1.08 -4.10 6.64
N ALA A 88 -2.06 -4.82 6.10
CA ALA A 88 -3.42 -4.34 6.04
C ALA A 88 -4.20 -4.46 7.35
N SER A 89 -3.82 -5.39 8.24
CA SER A 89 -4.56 -5.69 9.48
C SER A 89 -3.78 -5.39 10.78
N GLY A 90 -2.47 -5.22 10.70
CA GLY A 90 -1.59 -5.20 11.86
C GLY A 90 -1.46 -6.54 12.59
N ALA A 91 -1.96 -7.64 12.01
CA ALA A 91 -2.01 -8.96 12.63
C ALA A 91 -0.95 -9.91 12.06
N TYR A 92 -0.27 -10.66 12.93
CA TYR A 92 0.61 -11.76 12.53
C TYR A 92 -0.20 -12.93 11.93
N ALA A 93 0.49 -13.84 11.25
CA ALA A 93 -0.05 -15.02 10.58
C ALA A 93 -1.08 -15.84 11.41
N ASP A 94 -0.81 -16.05 12.70
CA ASP A 94 -1.67 -16.80 13.62
C ASP A 94 -3.00 -16.10 13.92
N ARG A 95 -3.06 -14.78 13.69
CA ARG A 95 -4.24 -13.94 13.92
C ARG A 95 -4.91 -13.51 12.63
N SER A 96 -4.15 -13.29 11.56
CA SER A 96 -4.70 -12.98 10.24
C SER A 96 -5.37 -14.20 9.61
N GLY A 97 -4.96 -15.41 9.98
CA GLY A 97 -5.43 -16.65 9.35
C GLY A 97 -4.71 -16.95 8.03
N ILE A 98 -3.72 -16.14 7.64
CA ILE A 98 -2.93 -16.29 6.43
C ILE A 98 -1.46 -16.55 6.82
N PRO A 99 -1.06 -17.81 7.04
CA PRO A 99 0.30 -18.15 7.47
C PRO A 99 1.32 -18.28 6.32
N GLY A 100 0.88 -18.30 5.07
CA GLY A 100 1.71 -18.43 3.87
C GLY A 100 0.89 -18.19 2.60
N ASN A 101 1.55 -18.20 1.44
CA ASN A 101 0.94 -18.19 0.12
C ASN A 101 0.20 -19.50 -0.18
N SER A 102 0.56 -20.58 0.50
CA SER A 102 -0.18 -21.84 0.50
C SER A 102 0.01 -22.54 1.84
N PHE A 103 -1.05 -23.11 2.39
CA PHE A 103 -1.03 -23.76 3.70
C PHE A 103 -2.09 -24.85 3.83
N ALA A 104 -1.89 -25.76 4.77
CA ALA A 104 -2.80 -26.89 4.99
C ALA A 104 -3.83 -26.59 6.10
N ILE A 105 -5.10 -26.93 5.86
CA ILE A 105 -6.17 -26.85 6.86
C ILE A 105 -6.83 -28.22 7.08
N GLN A 106 -7.35 -28.45 8.29
CA GLN A 106 -7.98 -29.73 8.66
C GLN A 106 -9.46 -29.80 8.29
N GLN A 107 -9.78 -29.55 7.02
CA GLN A 107 -11.14 -29.69 6.48
C GLN A 107 -11.09 -29.81 4.95
N ALA A 108 -12.11 -30.45 4.37
CA ALA A 108 -12.37 -30.34 2.93
C ALA A 108 -12.92 -28.95 2.59
N THR A 109 -12.49 -28.38 1.47
CA THR A 109 -12.93 -27.07 0.97
C THR A 109 -13.57 -27.23 -0.41
N GLU A 110 -14.37 -26.26 -0.83
CA GLU A 110 -15.01 -26.27 -2.15
C GLU A 110 -13.99 -26.18 -3.28
N ASP A 111 -12.94 -25.38 -3.07
CA ASP A 111 -11.83 -25.16 -3.99
C ASP A 111 -10.53 -24.88 -3.19
N GLU A 112 -9.42 -24.72 -3.92
CA GLU A 112 -8.10 -24.45 -3.34
C GLU A 112 -7.92 -23.01 -2.84
N ASP A 113 -8.81 -22.07 -3.21
CA ASP A 113 -8.74 -20.67 -2.75
C ASP A 113 -9.48 -20.44 -1.44
N SER A 114 -10.51 -21.24 -1.18
CA SER A 114 -11.43 -21.10 -0.07
C SER A 114 -10.92 -21.73 1.22
N CYS A 115 -11.21 -21.04 2.34
CA CYS A 115 -11.03 -21.59 3.69
C CYS A 115 -12.36 -21.97 4.34
N ALA A 116 -13.46 -21.96 3.58
CA ALA A 116 -14.76 -22.41 4.06
C ALA A 116 -14.90 -23.94 3.86
N PRO A 117 -15.57 -24.65 4.78
CA PRO A 117 -15.80 -26.07 4.63
C PRO A 117 -16.73 -26.34 3.44
N ALA A 118 -16.42 -27.39 2.66
CA ALA A 118 -17.28 -27.83 1.57
C ALA A 118 -18.68 -28.25 2.07
N PRO A 119 -19.76 -28.00 1.32
CA PRO A 119 -21.10 -28.48 1.64
C PRO A 119 -21.13 -30.01 1.79
N GLY A 120 -21.52 -30.50 2.96
CA GLY A 120 -21.51 -31.94 3.28
C GLY A 120 -20.10 -32.49 3.58
N GLY A 121 -19.12 -31.62 3.80
CA GLY A 121 -17.71 -31.98 3.99
C GLY A 121 -17.45 -32.86 5.22
N GLY A 122 -16.55 -33.84 5.04
CA GLY A 122 -15.95 -34.63 6.11
C GLY A 122 -14.61 -34.06 6.61
N GLY A 123 -13.97 -34.77 7.54
CA GLY A 123 -12.60 -34.47 7.95
C GLY A 123 -11.57 -34.77 6.85
N GLY A 124 -10.42 -34.11 6.88
CA GLY A 124 -9.34 -34.28 5.91
C GLY A 124 -8.28 -33.19 6.06
N VAL A 125 -7.20 -33.27 5.28
CA VAL A 125 -6.21 -32.20 5.15
C VAL A 125 -6.23 -31.71 3.71
N THR A 126 -6.48 -30.42 3.52
CA THR A 126 -6.47 -29.77 2.20
C THR A 126 -5.43 -28.66 2.20
N VAL A 127 -4.66 -28.57 1.13
CA VAL A 127 -3.77 -27.42 0.87
C VAL A 127 -4.58 -26.35 0.16
N VAL A 128 -4.56 -25.14 0.69
CA VAL A 128 -5.26 -23.96 0.15
C VAL A 128 -4.27 -22.83 -0.11
N SER A 129 -4.55 -21.99 -1.11
CA SER A 129 -3.84 -20.72 -1.37
C SER A 129 -4.22 -19.65 -0.33
N GLY A 130 -5.43 -19.76 0.23
CA GLY A 130 -5.99 -18.80 1.16
C GLY A 130 -6.35 -17.46 0.50
N GLU A 131 -6.48 -17.43 -0.82
CA GLU A 131 -6.64 -16.19 -1.58
C GLU A 131 -8.09 -15.68 -1.59
N ASN A 132 -9.07 -16.52 -1.23
CA ASN A 132 -10.43 -16.04 -1.00
C ASN A 132 -10.45 -15.07 0.19
N ALA A 133 -11.07 -13.89 0.03
CA ALA A 133 -11.16 -12.88 1.09
C ALA A 133 -11.73 -13.40 2.43
N ASN A 134 -12.56 -14.44 2.39
CA ASN A 134 -13.13 -15.05 3.60
C ASN A 134 -12.12 -15.87 4.42
N CYS A 135 -10.94 -16.15 3.86
CA CYS A 135 -9.82 -16.75 4.59
C CYS A 135 -9.18 -15.78 5.59
N LEU A 136 -9.25 -14.47 5.32
CA LEU A 136 -8.66 -13.44 6.16
C LEU A 136 -9.52 -13.23 7.40
N GLN A 137 -9.01 -13.65 8.55
CA GLN A 137 -9.71 -13.61 9.84
C GLN A 137 -9.56 -12.27 10.56
N ALA A 138 -8.45 -11.57 10.33
CA ALA A 138 -8.22 -10.26 10.92
C ALA A 138 -8.93 -9.15 10.13
N GLU A 139 -9.48 -8.17 10.86
CA GLU A 139 -10.01 -6.95 10.27
C GLU A 139 -8.87 -6.20 9.55
N THR A 140 -9.06 -5.84 8.27
CA THR A 140 -8.14 -4.93 7.59
C THR A 140 -8.55 -3.48 7.77
N PHE A 141 -7.67 -2.53 7.43
CA PHE A 141 -8.04 -1.13 7.43
C PHE A 141 -9.21 -0.81 6.48
N PHE A 142 -9.52 -1.62 5.46
CA PHE A 142 -10.73 -1.45 4.64
C PHE A 142 -12.00 -1.67 5.48
N GLN A 143 -12.09 -2.82 6.18
CA GLN A 143 -13.18 -3.09 7.11
C GLN A 143 -13.22 -2.09 8.27
N ALA A 144 -12.06 -1.73 8.81
CA ALA A 144 -11.97 -0.78 9.92
C ALA A 144 -12.43 0.64 9.51
N ALA A 145 -12.07 1.10 8.30
CA ALA A 145 -12.51 2.37 7.75
C ALA A 145 -14.02 2.39 7.54
N GLU A 146 -14.61 1.31 6.99
CA GLU A 146 -16.06 1.16 6.88
C GLU A 146 -16.75 1.24 8.25
N ARG A 147 -16.21 0.54 9.25
CA ARG A 147 -16.75 0.56 10.62
C ARG A 147 -16.63 1.94 11.28
N GLN A 148 -15.62 2.73 10.93
CA GLN A 148 -15.32 4.05 11.51
C GLN A 148 -15.79 5.25 10.67
N ARG A 149 -16.41 4.98 9.52
CA ARG A 149 -16.72 5.93 8.45
C ARG A 149 -17.46 7.18 8.90
N ASN A 150 -18.18 7.07 10.02
CA ASN A 150 -18.73 8.20 10.77
C ASN A 150 -18.03 8.29 12.14
N PRO A 151 -17.17 9.30 12.41
CA PRO A 151 -17.10 10.62 11.75
C PRO A 151 -15.94 10.82 10.74
N ALA A 152 -15.16 9.79 10.41
CA ALA A 152 -13.87 10.00 9.72
C ALA A 152 -13.93 10.25 8.20
N ASP A 153 -15.07 10.00 7.52
CA ASP A 153 -15.26 10.12 6.05
C ASP A 153 -14.07 9.58 5.22
N ILE A 154 -13.54 8.42 5.64
CA ILE A 154 -12.42 7.76 4.96
C ILE A 154 -12.96 7.10 3.68
N THR A 155 -12.31 7.40 2.56
CA THR A 155 -12.54 6.74 1.27
C THR A 155 -11.29 5.93 0.93
N THR A 156 -11.46 4.62 0.82
CA THR A 156 -10.37 3.65 0.68
C THR A 156 -10.23 3.14 -0.75
N ALA A 157 -8.98 2.95 -1.20
CA ALA A 157 -8.68 2.34 -2.49
C ALA A 157 -7.61 1.24 -2.35
N GLY A 158 -7.83 0.09 -2.97
CA GLY A 158 -6.81 -0.96 -3.19
C GLY A 158 -6.45 -1.04 -4.67
N ILE A 159 -5.18 -0.88 -5.02
CA ILE A 159 -4.72 -0.88 -6.42
C ILE A 159 -3.53 -1.83 -6.52
N PHE A 160 -3.75 -3.03 -7.07
CA PHE A 160 -2.79 -4.12 -6.95
C PHE A 160 -2.28 -4.61 -8.30
N GLY A 161 -0.97 -4.77 -8.42
CA GLY A 161 -0.35 -5.40 -9.58
C GLY A 161 -0.54 -6.92 -9.63
N LYS A 162 -0.93 -7.57 -8.53
CA LYS A 162 -1.15 -9.03 -8.45
C LYS A 162 -2.63 -9.39 -8.34
N PRO A 163 -3.13 -10.35 -9.15
CA PRO A 163 -4.55 -10.74 -9.11
C PRO A 163 -4.95 -11.34 -7.75
N LYS A 164 -4.09 -12.16 -7.14
CA LYS A 164 -4.32 -12.76 -5.83
C LYS A 164 -4.53 -11.75 -4.70
N LEU A 165 -3.88 -10.59 -4.75
CA LEU A 165 -4.11 -9.53 -3.76
C LEU A 165 -5.49 -8.90 -3.94
N GLY A 166 -5.96 -8.79 -5.18
CA GLY A 166 -7.35 -8.46 -5.49
C GLY A 166 -8.33 -9.42 -4.80
N ARG A 167 -8.11 -10.73 -4.90
CA ARG A 167 -8.96 -11.74 -4.23
C ARG A 167 -8.91 -11.64 -2.70
N ILE A 168 -7.72 -11.51 -2.11
CA ILE A 168 -7.54 -11.46 -0.65
C ILE A 168 -8.26 -10.25 -0.04
N PHE A 169 -8.21 -9.10 -0.72
CA PHE A 169 -8.81 -7.85 -0.22
C PHE A 169 -10.22 -7.58 -0.77
N ALA A 170 -10.80 -8.51 -1.54
CA ALA A 170 -12.17 -8.41 -2.04
C ALA A 170 -13.24 -8.84 -1.02
N ALA A 171 -13.05 -8.54 0.27
CA ALA A 171 -14.02 -8.84 1.31
C ALA A 171 -15.33 -8.08 1.04
N ARG A 172 -16.47 -8.75 1.25
CA ARG A 172 -17.79 -8.21 0.93
C ARG A 172 -18.64 -7.93 2.18
N LYS A 173 -19.44 -6.87 2.09
CA LYS A 173 -20.51 -6.51 3.03
C LYS A 173 -21.73 -7.42 2.81
N PRO A 174 -22.73 -7.42 3.72
CA PRO A 174 -23.95 -8.20 3.56
C PRO A 174 -24.78 -7.87 2.30
N ASP A 175 -24.63 -6.66 1.76
CA ASP A 175 -25.27 -6.23 0.50
C ASP A 175 -24.46 -6.60 -0.75
N ASN A 176 -23.41 -7.42 -0.59
CA ASN A 176 -22.50 -7.89 -1.63
C ASN A 176 -21.55 -6.81 -2.22
N SER A 177 -21.59 -5.56 -1.73
CA SER A 177 -20.56 -4.57 -2.06
C SER A 177 -19.23 -4.88 -1.37
N LEU A 178 -18.12 -4.34 -1.88
CA LEU A 178 -16.79 -4.52 -1.29
C LEU A 178 -16.62 -3.64 -0.04
N PHE A 179 -15.79 -4.09 0.91
CA PHE A 179 -15.37 -3.24 2.03
C PHE A 179 -14.44 -2.10 1.60
N ALA A 180 -13.55 -2.34 0.63
CA ALA A 180 -12.82 -1.28 -0.04
C ALA A 180 -13.81 -0.47 -0.90
N ASP A 181 -13.78 0.86 -0.81
CA ASP A 181 -14.64 1.71 -1.64
C ASP A 181 -14.27 1.59 -3.12
N PHE A 182 -12.97 1.42 -3.40
CA PHE A 182 -12.44 1.12 -4.71
C PHE A 182 -11.41 -0.02 -4.62
N LEU A 183 -11.48 -0.95 -5.55
CA LEU A 183 -10.53 -2.06 -5.65
C LEU A 183 -10.23 -2.32 -7.12
N THR A 184 -8.95 -2.50 -7.45
CA THR A 184 -8.52 -2.96 -8.76
C THR A 184 -7.31 -3.87 -8.70
N ALA A 185 -7.32 -4.89 -9.55
CA ALA A 185 -6.24 -5.84 -9.77
C ALA A 185 -6.33 -6.41 -11.19
N PRO A 186 -5.29 -6.97 -11.80
CA PRO A 186 -5.43 -7.61 -13.10
C PRO A 186 -6.37 -8.81 -13.04
N CYS A 187 -7.06 -9.07 -14.15
CA CYS A 187 -7.80 -10.32 -14.34
C CYS A 187 -6.85 -11.51 -14.56
N GLU A 188 -7.22 -12.70 -14.10
CA GLU A 188 -6.40 -13.92 -14.29
C GLU A 188 -6.64 -14.62 -15.62
N SER A 189 -7.86 -14.49 -16.15
CA SER A 189 -8.28 -15.02 -17.43
C SER A 189 -9.13 -13.98 -18.17
N GLN A 190 -9.33 -14.17 -19.47
CA GLN A 190 -10.23 -13.36 -20.30
C GLN A 190 -11.65 -13.98 -20.26
N GLU A 191 -12.24 -14.12 -19.07
CA GLU A 191 -13.54 -14.77 -18.89
C GLU A 191 -14.62 -13.80 -18.40
N SER A 192 -15.88 -14.04 -18.80
CA SER A 192 -17.05 -13.26 -18.40
C SER A 192 -17.47 -13.45 -16.93
N SER A 193 -16.83 -14.38 -16.22
CA SER A 193 -16.99 -14.68 -14.78
C SER A 193 -16.09 -13.82 -13.89
N ASN A 194 -15.23 -13.00 -14.49
CA ASN A 194 -14.25 -12.18 -13.78
C ASN A 194 -14.89 -11.23 -12.75
N PRO A 195 -14.27 -11.05 -11.57
CA PRO A 195 -14.76 -10.10 -10.58
C PRO A 195 -14.79 -8.68 -11.13
N SER A 196 -15.80 -7.89 -10.73
CA SER A 196 -15.99 -6.51 -11.19
C SER A 196 -14.87 -5.54 -10.84
N TYR A 197 -13.97 -5.92 -9.93
CA TYR A 197 -12.78 -5.15 -9.59
C TYR A 197 -11.60 -5.43 -10.53
N CYS A 198 -11.62 -6.52 -11.30
CA CYS A 198 -10.46 -6.83 -12.11
C CYS A 198 -10.42 -5.97 -13.39
N THR A 199 -9.22 -5.59 -13.79
CA THR A 199 -8.96 -4.79 -14.99
C THR A 199 -8.38 -5.69 -16.07
N GLU A 200 -9.00 -5.67 -17.25
CA GLU A 200 -8.49 -6.39 -18.42
C GLU A 200 -7.10 -5.87 -18.80
N ARG A 201 -6.23 -6.79 -19.22
CA ARG A 201 -4.83 -6.47 -19.56
C ARG A 201 -4.73 -5.74 -20.89
N ILE A 202 -3.74 -4.85 -20.99
CA ILE A 202 -3.16 -4.46 -22.27
C ILE A 202 -1.91 -5.34 -22.45
N GLU A 203 -1.94 -6.26 -23.42
CA GLU A 203 -0.88 -7.26 -23.64
C GLU A 203 0.43 -6.59 -24.08
N ASP A 204 1.42 -6.36 -23.20
CA ASP A 204 2.74 -5.89 -23.68
C ASP A 204 3.98 -6.12 -22.78
N PHE A 205 3.93 -7.00 -21.75
CA PHE A 205 5.15 -7.37 -21.01
C PHE A 205 5.63 -8.81 -21.29
N PRO A 206 6.77 -8.99 -21.98
CA PRO A 206 7.31 -10.30 -22.30
C PRO A 206 8.22 -10.79 -21.16
N ALA A 207 7.65 -11.06 -19.98
CA ALA A 207 8.19 -12.01 -19.01
C ALA A 207 7.23 -12.15 -17.81
N THR A 208 6.66 -13.35 -17.69
CA THR A 208 6.02 -13.97 -16.51
C THR A 208 4.73 -13.35 -15.96
N GLY A 209 3.57 -13.94 -16.27
CA GLY A 209 2.42 -13.97 -15.36
C GLY A 209 1.21 -13.07 -15.69
N THR A 210 0.18 -13.19 -14.84
CA THR A 210 -1.10 -12.47 -14.85
C THR A 210 -1.03 -11.10 -14.17
N ALA A 211 0.15 -10.66 -13.74
CA ALA A 211 0.34 -9.39 -13.04
C ALA A 211 0.47 -8.18 -13.99
N LEU A 212 0.11 -6.98 -13.50
CA LEU A 212 0.36 -5.70 -14.18
C LEU A 212 1.80 -5.25 -13.96
N ASN A 213 2.32 -4.48 -14.92
CA ASN A 213 3.58 -3.78 -14.70
C ASN A 213 3.37 -2.58 -13.77
N ASP A 214 4.44 -2.11 -13.11
CA ASP A 214 4.30 -1.08 -12.07
C ASP A 214 3.84 0.27 -12.63
N ARG A 215 4.10 0.55 -13.91
CA ARG A 215 3.61 1.75 -14.60
C ARG A 215 2.08 1.72 -14.77
N GLU A 216 1.51 0.59 -15.16
CA GLU A 216 0.05 0.43 -15.27
C GLU A 216 -0.62 0.60 -13.90
N VAL A 217 -0.02 0.03 -12.85
CA VAL A 217 -0.50 0.23 -11.47
C VAL A 217 -0.44 1.72 -11.09
N MET A 218 0.66 2.41 -11.42
CA MET A 218 0.82 3.83 -11.10
C MET A 218 -0.09 4.75 -11.95
N ASP A 219 -0.33 4.40 -13.21
CA ASP A 219 -1.29 5.11 -14.07
C ASP A 219 -2.69 5.06 -13.45
N GLU A 220 -3.07 3.91 -12.88
CA GLU A 220 -4.34 3.77 -12.16
C GLU A 220 -4.35 4.56 -10.85
N VAL A 221 -3.25 4.58 -10.09
CA VAL A 221 -3.12 5.45 -8.90
C VAL A 221 -3.35 6.92 -9.28
N ILE A 222 -2.65 7.44 -10.29
CA ILE A 222 -2.79 8.83 -10.74
C ILE A 222 -4.20 9.08 -11.26
N ARG A 223 -4.80 8.14 -12.00
CA ARG A 223 -6.20 8.25 -12.45
C ARG A 223 -7.17 8.43 -11.27
N THR A 224 -6.98 7.69 -10.17
CA THR A 224 -7.85 7.84 -8.99
C THR A 224 -7.70 9.20 -8.29
N ILE A 225 -6.55 9.86 -8.43
CA ILE A 225 -6.32 11.22 -7.91
C ILE A 225 -7.02 12.24 -8.81
N ASP A 226 -6.82 12.14 -10.12
CA ASP A 226 -7.33 13.13 -11.07
C ASP A 226 -8.85 13.05 -11.22
N GLN A 227 -9.40 11.83 -11.19
CA GLN A 227 -10.79 11.57 -11.54
C GLN A 227 -11.64 11.15 -10.33
N GLY A 228 -11.02 10.79 -9.21
CA GLY A 228 -11.69 10.15 -8.09
C GLY A 228 -12.13 8.72 -8.38
N VAL A 229 -12.83 8.15 -7.39
CA VAL A 229 -13.38 6.79 -7.40
C VAL A 229 -14.87 6.82 -7.04
N PRO A 230 -15.68 5.87 -7.54
CA PRO A 230 -17.06 5.73 -7.11
C PRO A 230 -17.13 5.23 -5.66
N ALA A 231 -17.70 6.03 -4.75
CA ALA A 231 -17.91 5.69 -3.34
C ALA A 231 -19.22 6.34 -2.84
N ASP A 232 -20.11 5.57 -2.21
CA ASP A 232 -21.45 6.00 -1.75
C ASP A 232 -22.34 6.64 -2.83
N GLY A 233 -22.27 6.14 -4.07
CA GLY A 233 -23.02 6.73 -5.18
C GLY A 233 -22.57 8.14 -5.56
N ARG A 234 -21.36 8.55 -5.14
CA ARG A 234 -20.70 9.79 -5.56
C ARG A 234 -19.28 9.49 -6.03
N THR A 235 -18.69 10.42 -6.76
CA THR A 235 -17.25 10.41 -7.03
C THR A 235 -16.54 11.07 -5.85
N LYS A 236 -15.59 10.36 -5.22
CA LYS A 236 -14.78 10.86 -4.10
C LYS A 236 -13.30 10.65 -4.40
N LEU A 237 -12.45 11.51 -3.84
CA LEU A 237 -11.01 11.24 -3.80
C LEU A 237 -10.72 10.21 -2.71
N PRO A 238 -10.00 9.12 -3.00
CA PRO A 238 -9.54 8.23 -1.94
C PRO A 238 -8.50 8.96 -1.08
N ASN A 239 -8.65 8.90 0.24
CA ASN A 239 -7.72 9.46 1.21
C ASN A 239 -6.90 8.40 1.95
N LEU A 240 -7.16 7.12 1.69
CA LEU A 240 -6.32 6.00 2.06
C LEU A 240 -6.20 5.01 0.89
N THR A 241 -5.04 4.97 0.24
CA THR A 241 -4.78 4.12 -0.93
C THR A 241 -3.68 3.13 -0.63
N PHE A 242 -3.96 1.83 -0.83
CA PHE A 242 -3.00 0.74 -0.67
C PHE A 242 -2.62 0.18 -2.03
N VAL A 243 -1.33 0.25 -2.35
CA VAL A 243 -0.80 -0.03 -3.68
C VAL A 243 0.19 -1.18 -3.61
N ASN A 244 0.11 -2.12 -4.56
CA ASN A 244 1.11 -3.17 -4.74
C ASN A 244 1.77 -3.06 -6.11
N PHE A 245 3.08 -2.82 -6.10
CA PHE A 245 3.98 -3.01 -7.22
C PHE A 245 4.54 -4.42 -7.17
N SER A 246 4.49 -5.11 -8.30
CA SER A 246 4.71 -6.55 -8.37
C SER A 246 5.95 -6.92 -9.17
N GLN A 247 6.50 -5.97 -9.91
CA GLN A 247 7.50 -6.25 -10.93
C GLN A 247 8.85 -6.67 -10.36
N VAL A 248 9.24 -6.15 -9.19
CA VAL A 248 10.47 -6.53 -8.48
C VAL A 248 10.42 -8.01 -8.06
N ASP A 249 9.36 -8.43 -7.39
CA ASP A 249 9.12 -9.84 -7.04
C ASP A 249 9.11 -10.75 -8.28
N GLN A 250 8.40 -10.36 -9.34
CA GLN A 250 8.35 -11.14 -10.58
C GLN A 250 9.73 -11.32 -11.22
N ALA A 251 10.51 -10.24 -11.33
CA ALA A 251 11.87 -10.30 -11.85
C ALA A 251 12.77 -11.17 -10.96
N GLY A 252 12.59 -11.09 -9.64
CA GLY A 252 13.28 -11.93 -8.66
C GLY A 252 12.95 -13.41 -8.81
N HIS A 253 11.68 -13.77 -9.00
CA HIS A 253 11.26 -15.14 -9.28
C HIS A 253 11.82 -15.67 -10.60
N ALA A 254 11.83 -14.84 -11.64
CA ALA A 254 12.27 -15.24 -12.98
C ALA A 254 13.80 -15.39 -13.08
N THR A 255 14.57 -14.54 -12.39
CA THR A 255 16.02 -14.41 -12.64
C THR A 255 16.90 -14.41 -11.38
N GLY A 256 16.31 -14.44 -10.19
CA GLY A 256 17.01 -14.19 -8.95
C GLY A 256 17.43 -12.73 -8.78
N ALA A 257 18.19 -12.44 -7.73
CA ALA A 257 18.61 -11.08 -7.38
C ALA A 257 19.80 -10.58 -8.24
N GLY A 258 19.57 -10.44 -9.55
CA GLY A 258 20.54 -9.99 -10.56
C GLY A 258 20.14 -8.69 -11.28
N SER A 259 20.63 -8.50 -12.50
CA SER A 259 20.45 -7.24 -13.25
C SER A 259 18.99 -6.93 -13.61
N ALA A 260 18.19 -7.95 -13.92
CA ALA A 260 16.77 -7.76 -14.23
C ALA A 260 15.97 -7.36 -12.98
N TYR A 261 16.33 -7.92 -11.82
CA TYR A 261 15.78 -7.54 -10.52
C TYR A 261 16.17 -6.10 -10.15
N ASP A 262 17.45 -5.72 -10.28
CA ASP A 262 17.91 -4.35 -10.05
C ASP A 262 17.23 -3.35 -11.01
N ALA A 263 17.00 -3.74 -12.27
CA ALA A 263 16.26 -2.92 -13.23
C ALA A 263 14.78 -2.75 -12.83
N ALA A 264 14.14 -3.80 -12.30
CA ALA A 264 12.78 -3.71 -11.77
C ALA A 264 12.69 -2.77 -10.56
N ILE A 265 13.70 -2.77 -9.69
CA ILE A 265 13.77 -1.80 -8.57
C ILE A 265 13.83 -0.37 -9.12
N GLY A 266 14.66 -0.11 -10.13
CA GLY A 266 14.76 1.19 -10.78
C GLY A 266 13.45 1.65 -11.44
N MET A 267 12.67 0.73 -12.00
CA MET A 267 11.34 1.04 -12.55
C MET A 267 10.35 1.43 -11.46
N ALA A 268 10.26 0.66 -10.37
CA ALA A 268 9.43 1.02 -9.22
C ALA A 268 9.83 2.38 -8.60
N ASP A 269 11.14 2.65 -8.50
CA ASP A 269 11.70 3.93 -8.04
C ASP A 269 11.26 5.10 -8.94
N THR A 270 11.31 4.91 -10.26
CA THR A 270 10.87 5.90 -11.26
C THR A 270 9.37 6.19 -11.16
N GLU A 271 8.54 5.17 -10.95
CA GLU A 271 7.08 5.37 -10.82
C GLU A 271 6.74 6.11 -9.50
N ILE A 272 7.46 5.85 -8.41
CA ILE A 272 7.32 6.61 -7.17
C ILE A 272 7.78 8.06 -7.34
N GLU A 273 8.86 8.31 -8.08
CA GLU A 273 9.30 9.67 -8.46
C GLU A 273 8.21 10.40 -9.24
N ARG A 274 7.69 9.75 -10.30
CA ARG A 274 6.60 10.27 -11.12
C ARG A 274 5.38 10.64 -10.30
N PHE A 275 4.99 9.79 -9.35
CA PHE A 275 3.86 10.07 -8.47
C PHE A 275 4.07 11.33 -7.63
N VAL A 276 5.23 11.46 -6.97
CA VAL A 276 5.48 12.62 -6.11
C VAL A 276 5.59 13.91 -6.92
N GLU A 277 6.15 13.86 -8.13
CA GLU A 277 6.21 15.02 -9.03
C GLU A 277 4.84 15.50 -9.52
N THR A 278 3.81 14.66 -9.48
CA THR A 278 2.44 15.03 -9.87
C THR A 278 1.56 15.49 -8.70
N GLN A 279 2.07 15.51 -7.47
CA GLN A 279 1.35 16.00 -6.28
C GLN A 279 1.64 17.49 -5.99
#